data_AF-A0AAW9NMD2-F1
#
_entry.id   AF-A0AAW9NMD2-F1
#
_cell.length_a   1.000
_cell.length_b   1.000
_cell.length_c   1.000
_cell.angle_alpha   90.00
_cell.angle_beta   90.00
_cell.angle_gamma   90.00
#
_symmetry.space_group_name_H-M   'P 1'
#
loop_
_entity.id
_entity.type
_entity.pdbx_description
1 polymer ?
#
loop_
_entity_poly.entity_id
_entity_poly.type
_entity_poly.pdbx_seq_one_letter_code
_entity_poly.pdbx_strand_id
1 'polypeptide(L)'
;MRLRQRDLKPYPFKKFGKVTEDDGTTYDGWGDVDTLQANVQPVGGKMHVEMYGAKIKYMLVAYAETVDDLTENDGLCIYVAADKDPDYKVVAIRPWYAHFVIDLERV
;
A
#
# COMPACT_ATOMS: atom_id res chain seq x y z
N MET A 1 -19.05 4.98 4.96
CA MET A 1 -18.89 5.16 3.49
C MET A 1 -18.89 3.78 2.85
N ARG A 2 -19.75 3.54 1.84
CA ARG A 2 -19.78 2.27 1.10
C ARG A 2 -18.96 2.46 -0.18
N LEU A 3 -17.95 1.63 -0.38
CA LEU A 3 -17.14 1.67 -1.60
C LEU A 3 -18.00 1.24 -2.79
N ARG A 4 -17.79 1.91 -3.92
CA ARG A 4 -18.43 1.53 -5.18
C ARG A 4 -17.46 0.61 -5.89
N GLN A 5 -17.90 -0.60 -6.25
CA GLN A 5 -17.02 -1.56 -6.92
C GLN A 5 -16.43 -1.06 -8.23
N ARG A 6 -17.11 -0.13 -8.92
CA ARG A 6 -16.58 0.52 -10.14
C ARG A 6 -15.32 1.36 -9.91
N ASP A 7 -15.11 1.84 -8.67
CA ASP A 7 -14.00 2.72 -8.33
C ASP A 7 -12.79 1.92 -7.81
N LEU A 8 -12.96 0.62 -7.56
CA LEU A 8 -11.88 -0.28 -7.17
C LEU A 8 -11.06 -0.67 -8.40
N LYS A 9 -9.74 -0.55 -8.28
CA LYS A 9 -8.79 -0.97 -9.30
C LYS A 9 -7.82 -1.98 -8.69
N PRO A 10 -7.34 -2.95 -9.50
CA PRO A 10 -6.26 -3.83 -9.09
C PRO A 10 -4.95 -3.07 -8.98
N TYR A 11 -4.29 -3.15 -7.83
CA TYR A 11 -2.94 -2.66 -7.60
C TYR A 11 -2.04 -3.81 -7.18
N PRO A 12 -0.97 -4.13 -7.93
CA PRO A 12 0.00 -5.12 -7.50
C PRO A 12 0.70 -4.65 -6.22
N PHE A 13 0.90 -5.55 -5.27
CA PHE A 13 1.72 -5.30 -4.10
C PHE A 13 2.73 -6.43 -3.91
N LYS A 14 3.84 -6.12 -3.24
CA LYS A 14 4.89 -7.05 -2.91
C LYS A 14 5.08 -7.08 -1.41
N LYS A 15 5.18 -8.28 -0.86
CA LYS A 15 5.43 -8.47 0.57
C LYS A 15 6.86 -8.03 0.89
N PHE A 16 7.02 -7.20 1.91
CA PHE A 16 8.36 -6.83 2.39
C PHE A 16 8.85 -7.91 3.34
N GLY A 17 10.02 -8.47 3.08
CA GLY A 17 10.53 -9.52 3.94
C GLY A 17 11.94 -9.97 3.63
N LYS A 18 12.37 -10.93 4.46
CA LYS A 18 13.62 -11.63 4.29
C LYS A 18 13.43 -12.73 3.25
N VAL A 19 13.83 -12.44 2.02
CA VAL A 19 13.83 -13.45 0.95
C VAL A 19 15.06 -14.32 1.17
N THR A 20 14.83 -15.61 1.41
CA THR A 20 15.88 -16.62 1.52
C THR A 20 16.00 -17.29 0.16
N GLU A 21 17.13 -17.08 -0.51
CA GLU A 21 17.46 -17.83 -1.73
C GLU A 21 18.03 -19.21 -1.38
N ASP A 22 18.01 -20.13 -2.35
CA ASP A 22 18.52 -21.50 -2.23
C ASP A 22 19.98 -21.60 -1.74
N ASP A 23 20.75 -20.50 -1.84
CA ASP A 23 22.14 -20.38 -1.40
C ASP A 23 22.29 -20.00 0.10
N GLY A 24 21.17 -19.91 0.84
CA GLY A 24 21.16 -19.67 2.29
C GLY A 24 21.50 -18.24 2.71
N THR A 25 21.69 -17.33 1.76
CA THR A 25 21.91 -15.91 2.06
C THR A 25 20.58 -15.17 2.13
N THR A 26 20.37 -14.43 3.22
CA THR A 26 19.13 -13.70 3.47
C THR A 26 19.31 -12.23 3.13
N TYR A 27 18.44 -11.69 2.27
CA TYR A 27 18.41 -10.28 1.93
C TYR A 27 17.04 -9.68 2.25
N ASP A 28 17.03 -8.42 2.68
CA ASP A 28 15.79 -7.64 2.77
C ASP A 28 15.36 -7.29 1.35
N GLY A 29 14.18 -7.75 0.94
CA GLY A 29 13.72 -7.64 -0.42
C GLY A 29 12.21 -7.72 -0.54
N TRP A 30 11.75 -7.59 -1.78
CA TRP A 30 10.36 -7.74 -2.15
C TRP A 30 10.09 -9.18 -2.55
N GLY A 31 9.17 -9.84 -1.86
CA GLY A 31 8.74 -11.20 -2.13
C GLY A 31 7.68 -11.28 -3.23
N ASP A 32 6.77 -12.24 -3.07
CA ASP A 32 5.72 -12.54 -4.05
C ASP A 32 4.83 -11.33 -4.37
N VAL A 33 4.34 -11.34 -5.62
CA VAL A 33 3.43 -10.33 -6.15
C VAL A 33 1.99 -10.78 -5.94
N ASP A 34 1.26 -10.06 -5.10
CA ASP A 34 -0.17 -10.21 -4.90
C ASP A 34 -0.91 -8.97 -5.43
N THR A 35 -2.24 -8.98 -5.42
CA THR A 35 -3.05 -7.87 -5.95
C THR A 35 -4.07 -7.39 -4.92
N LEU A 36 -4.09 -6.08 -4.68
CA LEU A 36 -5.05 -5.40 -3.83
C LEU A 36 -6.13 -4.72 -4.69
N GLN A 37 -7.41 -4.94 -4.38
CA GLN A 37 -8.51 -4.18 -4.95
C GLN A 37 -8.77 -2.93 -4.12
N ALA A 38 -8.34 -1.77 -4.62
CA ALA A 38 -8.46 -0.51 -3.86
C ALA A 38 -8.84 0.68 -4.73
N ASN A 39 -9.39 1.70 -4.08
CA ASN A 39 -9.52 3.05 -4.63
C ASN A 39 -8.44 3.94 -4.00
N VAL A 40 -7.47 4.37 -4.80
CA VAL A 40 -6.32 5.16 -4.36
C VAL A 40 -6.57 6.64 -4.61
N GLN A 41 -6.36 7.47 -3.60
CA GLN A 41 -6.60 8.91 -3.63
C GLN A 41 -5.41 9.68 -3.02
N PRO A 42 -5.13 10.91 -3.50
CA PRO A 42 -4.16 11.77 -2.85
C PRO A 42 -4.65 12.15 -1.46
N VAL A 43 -3.73 12.12 -0.48
CA VAL A 43 -4.05 12.59 0.87
C VAL A 43 -4.32 14.09 0.84
N GLY A 44 -5.44 14.49 1.42
CA GLY A 44 -5.87 15.88 1.49
C GLY A 44 -6.48 16.23 2.84
N GLY A 45 -6.51 17.52 3.14
CA GLY A 45 -7.17 18.05 4.34
C GLY A 45 -6.22 18.40 5.49
N LYS A 46 -6.73 19.23 6.40
CA LYS A 46 -5.95 19.89 7.46
C LYS A 46 -5.34 18.90 8.45
N MET A 47 -6.06 17.82 8.79
CA MET A 47 -5.60 16.77 9.71
C MET A 47 -4.30 16.10 9.26
N HIS A 48 -4.19 15.77 7.97
CA HIS A 48 -2.99 15.13 7.43
C HIS A 48 -1.80 16.08 7.34
N VAL A 49 -2.04 17.38 7.18
CA VAL A 49 -0.97 18.39 7.20
C VAL A 49 -0.38 18.49 8.60
N GLU A 50 -1.21 18.39 9.65
CA GLU A 50 -0.74 18.38 11.03
C GLU A 50 0.01 17.09 11.37
N MET A 51 -0.48 15.93 10.94
CA MET A 51 0.16 14.64 11.22
C MET A 51 1.50 14.46 10.49
N TYR A 52 1.59 14.92 9.24
CA TYR A 52 2.71 14.56 8.37
C TYR A 52 3.50 15.74 7.80
N GLY A 53 3.02 16.98 7.99
CA GLY A 53 3.69 18.19 7.52
C GLY A 53 3.98 18.16 6.02
N ALA A 54 5.24 18.43 5.65
CA ALA A 54 5.70 18.48 4.27
C ALA A 54 5.59 17.13 3.52
N LYS A 55 5.51 16.01 4.25
CA LYS A 55 5.40 14.67 3.65
C LYS A 55 4.03 14.41 3.02
N ILE A 56 3.00 15.20 3.35
CA ILE A 56 1.64 15.01 2.81
C ILE A 56 1.61 14.96 1.27
N LYS A 57 2.52 15.69 0.61
CA LYS A 57 2.64 15.71 -0.86
C LYS A 57 2.97 14.35 -1.47
N TYR A 58 3.54 13.44 -0.69
CA TYR A 58 3.99 12.12 -1.13
C TYR A 58 3.18 10.99 -0.49
N MET A 59 2.04 11.31 0.12
CA MET A 59 1.15 10.30 0.68
C MET A 59 -0.09 10.10 -0.16
N LEU A 60 -0.50 8.85 -0.24
CA LEU A 60 -1.75 8.41 -0.80
C LEU A 60 -2.56 7.68 0.28
N VAL A 61 -3.87 7.68 0.13
CA VAL A 61 -4.77 6.85 0.92
C VAL A 61 -5.44 5.86 -0.03
N ALA A 62 -5.41 4.59 0.32
CA ALA A 62 -6.09 3.53 -0.40
C ALA A 62 -7.28 3.01 0.42
N TYR A 63 -8.43 2.90 -0.24
CA TYR A 63 -9.62 2.32 0.35
C TYR A 63 -9.89 0.95 -0.26
N ALA A 64 -9.86 -0.10 0.56
CA ALA A 64 -10.06 -1.48 0.12
C ALA A 64 -11.20 -2.16 0.89
N GLU A 65 -11.90 -3.10 0.27
CA GLU A 65 -12.93 -3.91 0.97
C GLU A 65 -12.28 -5.00 1.82
N THR A 66 -11.20 -5.59 1.31
CA THR A 66 -10.35 -6.58 1.97
C THR A 66 -8.88 -6.18 1.82
N VAL A 67 -8.04 -6.64 2.73
CA VAL A 67 -6.59 -6.38 2.73
C VAL A 67 -5.82 -7.69 2.63
N ASP A 68 -6.31 -8.62 1.81
CA ASP A 68 -5.86 -10.02 1.70
C ASP A 68 -4.32 -10.17 1.83
N ASP A 69 -3.87 -10.60 3.02
CA ASP A 69 -2.47 -10.73 3.46
C ASP A 69 -1.55 -9.49 3.34
N LEU A 70 -2.11 -8.31 3.14
CA LEU A 70 -1.38 -7.04 3.15
C LEU A 70 -1.02 -6.64 4.59
N THR A 71 0.25 -6.33 4.79
CA THR A 71 0.81 -5.94 6.09
C THR A 71 1.52 -4.59 6.01
N GLU A 72 1.84 -4.02 7.18
CA GLU A 72 2.61 -2.78 7.26
C GLU A 72 4.04 -3.01 6.74
N ASN A 73 4.60 -2.03 6.03
CA ASN A 73 5.85 -2.07 5.25
C ASN A 73 5.77 -2.77 3.89
N ASP A 74 4.67 -3.45 3.55
CA ASP A 74 4.50 -3.99 2.20
C ASP A 74 4.47 -2.87 1.16
N GLY A 75 4.90 -3.19 -0.05
CA GLY A 75 5.10 -2.23 -1.11
C GLY A 75 3.98 -2.33 -2.13
N LEU A 76 3.35 -1.21 -2.47
CA LEU A 76 2.36 -1.13 -3.55
C LEU A 76 2.96 -0.50 -4.80
N CYS A 77 2.66 -1.11 -5.94
CA CYS A 77 2.95 -0.59 -7.27
C CYS A 77 1.77 0.25 -7.75
N ILE A 78 1.79 1.55 -7.46
CA ILE A 78 0.70 2.48 -7.81
C ILE A 78 0.89 3.05 -9.21
N TYR A 79 2.09 3.56 -9.49
CA TYR A 79 2.45 4.13 -10.80
C TYR A 79 3.57 3.36 -11.52
N VAL A 80 4.00 2.25 -10.95
CA VAL A 80 5.01 1.35 -11.51
C VAL A 80 4.40 0.01 -11.89
N ALA A 81 5.05 -0.69 -12.82
CA ALA A 81 4.63 -2.02 -13.21
C ALA A 81 5.08 -3.07 -12.17
N ALA A 82 4.36 -4.20 -12.11
CA ALA A 82 4.56 -5.24 -11.08
C ALA A 82 5.96 -5.90 -11.09
N ASP A 83 6.67 -5.82 -12.22
CA ASP A 83 8.03 -6.28 -12.39
C ASP A 83 9.07 -5.38 -11.70
N LYS A 84 8.71 -4.14 -11.35
CA LYS A 84 9.61 -3.18 -10.69
C LYS A 84 9.44 -3.15 -9.18
N ASP A 85 10.38 -2.50 -8.50
CA ASP A 85 10.25 -2.23 -7.07
C ASP A 85 9.05 -1.29 -6.82
N PRO A 86 8.28 -1.51 -5.75
CA PRO A 86 7.13 -0.69 -5.39
C PRO A 86 7.49 0.78 -5.18
N ASP A 87 6.64 1.69 -5.64
CA ASP A 87 6.82 3.14 -5.50
C ASP A 87 6.19 3.70 -4.21
N TYR A 88 5.34 2.92 -3.55
CA TYR A 88 4.73 3.25 -2.27
C TYR A 88 4.89 2.10 -1.28
N LYS A 89 4.95 2.41 0.01
CA LYS A 89 4.88 1.44 1.10
C LYS A 89 3.67 1.69 1.98
N VAL A 90 3.14 0.63 2.59
CA VAL A 90 2.08 0.69 3.59
C VAL A 90 2.65 1.23 4.89
N VAL A 91 2.12 2.36 5.35
CA VAL A 91 2.48 2.97 6.64
C VAL A 91 1.52 2.54 7.74
N ALA A 92 0.24 2.43 7.42
CA ALA A 92 -0.79 2.05 8.40
C ALA A 92 -1.98 1.40 7.70
N ILE A 93 -2.57 0.39 8.34
CA ILE A 93 -3.83 -0.22 7.93
C ILE A 93 -4.86 0.01 9.04
N ARG A 94 -5.90 0.79 8.74
CA ARG A 94 -6.95 1.12 9.71
C ARG A 94 -8.23 0.39 9.33
N PRO A 95 -8.68 -0.60 10.13
CA PRO A 95 -9.94 -1.29 9.88
C PRO A 95 -11.12 -0.40 10.23
N TRP A 96 -12.11 -0.35 9.34
CA TRP A 96 -13.43 0.22 9.59
C TRP A 96 -14.49 -0.87 9.41
N TYR A 97 -15.72 -0.60 9.85
CA TYR A 97 -16.81 -1.57 9.82
C TYR A 97 -17.07 -2.23 8.45
N ALA A 98 -16.79 -1.54 7.34
CA ALA A 98 -17.12 -2.01 5.98
C ALA A 98 -15.96 -1.93 4.98
N HIS A 99 -14.81 -1.42 5.37
CA HIS A 99 -13.65 -1.24 4.50
C HIS A 99 -12.39 -1.00 5.34
N PHE A 100 -11.24 -1.00 4.69
CA PHE A 100 -9.95 -0.64 5.24
C PHE A 100 -9.50 0.69 4.66
N VAL A 101 -8.87 1.51 5.49
CA VAL A 101 -8.20 2.74 5.09
C VAL A 101 -6.71 2.52 5.27
N ILE A 102 -5.97 2.56 4.17
CA ILE A 102 -4.56 2.22 4.12
C ILE A 102 -3.80 3.50 3.77
N ASP A 103 -2.89 3.90 4.65
CA ASP A 103 -2.03 5.06 4.40
C ASP A 103 -0.74 4.60 3.72
N LEU A 104 -0.41 5.25 2.60
CA LEU A 104 0.72 4.90 1.75
C LEU A 104 1.71 6.06 1.68
N GLU A 105 2.99 5.80 1.92
CA GLU A 105 4.08 6.77 1.75
C GLU A 105 4.95 6.38 0.57
N ARG A 106 5.36 7.35 -0.25
CA ARG A 106 6.29 7.11 -1.36
C ARG A 106 7.65 6.64 -0.84
N VAL A 107 8.22 5.62 -1.49
CA VAL A 107 9.56 5.07 -1.22
C VAL A 107 10.65 5.84 -1.98
#